data_AF-A0A8T7EQY5-F1
#
_entry.id   AF-A0A8T7EQY5-F1
#
_cell.length_a   1.000
_cell.length_b   1.000
_cell.length_c   1.000
_cell.angle_alpha   90.00
_cell.angle_beta   90.00
_cell.angle_gamma   90.00
#
_symmetry.space_group_name_H-M   'P 1'
#
loop_
_entity.id
_entity.type
_entity.pdbx_description
1 polymer ?
#
loop_
_entity_poly.entity_id
_entity_poly.type
_entity_poly.pdbx_seq_one_letter_code
_entity_poly.pdbx_strand_id
1 'polypeptide(L)'
;MACPPRRHRHAPADRGRRDQGSRTTVLSPFDPVVWDRDRLLGMFGMDYKIEVYTPEHKRKFGYFTLPILHGTRMVGRLDPKAHRKDGVLEIRRLHLEPGVKVTNKLVTGLSTARCTTSHSGMARRR
;
A
#
# COMPACT_ATOMS: atom_id res chain seq x y z
N MET A 1 19.01 -25.66 32.24
CA MET A 1 17.88 -24.70 32.33
C MET A 1 17.66 -24.09 30.95
N ALA A 2 16.60 -24.47 30.24
CA ALA A 2 16.28 -23.91 28.92
C ALA A 2 15.18 -22.85 29.04
N CYS A 3 15.40 -21.67 28.44
CA CYS A 3 14.44 -20.57 28.39
C CYS A 3 13.26 -20.97 27.49
N PRO A 4 11.98 -20.87 27.94
CA PRO A 4 10.85 -21.23 27.10
C PRO A 4 10.68 -20.22 25.95
N PRO A 5 10.20 -20.66 24.77
CA PRO A 5 10.03 -19.77 23.62
C PRO A 5 8.98 -18.69 23.93
N ARG A 6 9.34 -17.43 23.67
CA ARG A 6 8.43 -16.28 23.79
C ARG A 6 7.28 -16.46 22.80
N ARG A 7 6.11 -16.86 23.30
CA ARG A 7 4.86 -16.80 22.54
C ARG A 7 4.53 -15.32 22.30
N HIS A 8 4.79 -14.83 21.10
CA HIS A 8 4.22 -13.58 20.63
C HIS A 8 2.70 -13.76 20.53
N ARG A 9 1.97 -13.42 21.60
CA ARG A 9 0.52 -13.27 21.51
C ARG A 9 0.26 -12.02 20.66
N HIS A 10 -0.15 -12.22 19.41
CA HIS A 10 -0.78 -11.14 18.66
C HIS A 10 -2.06 -10.74 19.39
N ALA A 11 -2.09 -9.53 19.94
CA ALA A 11 -3.32 -8.95 20.43
C ALA A 11 -4.34 -8.93 19.27
N PRO A 12 -5.58 -9.41 19.46
CA PRO A 12 -6.60 -9.30 18.42
C PRO A 12 -6.84 -7.80 18.19
N ALA A 13 -6.64 -7.36 16.95
CA ALA A 13 -6.94 -6.00 16.56
C ALA A 13 -8.46 -5.79 16.55
N ASP A 14 -9.05 -5.56 17.73
CA ASP A 14 -10.38 -4.99 17.83
C ASP A 14 -10.30 -3.50 17.45
N ARG A 15 -10.49 -3.23 16.16
CA ARG A 15 -10.75 -1.89 15.66
C ARG A 15 -11.99 -1.96 14.80
N GLY A 16 -13.12 -1.69 15.45
CA GLY A 16 -14.43 -1.34 14.92
C GLY A 16 -14.60 -1.49 13.42
N ARG A 17 -15.50 -2.41 13.04
CA ARG A 17 -16.01 -2.65 11.69
C ARG A 17 -16.74 -1.41 11.14
N ARG A 18 -15.99 -0.33 10.91
CA ARG A 18 -16.42 0.81 10.09
C ARG A 18 -16.42 0.32 8.65
N ASP A 19 -17.54 0.48 7.95
CA ASP A 19 -17.75 0.16 6.53
C ASP A 19 -16.43 0.00 5.75
N GLN A 20 -15.92 -1.23 5.69
CA GLN A 20 -14.66 -1.55 5.04
C GLN A 20 -14.84 -1.73 3.53
N GLY A 21 -16.06 -1.59 3.01
CA GLY A 21 -16.39 -1.91 1.62
C GLY A 21 -15.93 -0.88 0.59
N SER A 22 -15.44 0.28 1.03
CA SER A 22 -15.24 1.44 0.14
C SER A 22 -13.93 2.20 0.36
N ARG A 23 -13.14 1.88 1.39
CA ARG A 23 -11.91 2.62 1.69
C ARG A 23 -10.78 2.22 0.74
N THR A 24 -10.19 3.22 0.10
CA THR A 24 -8.97 3.04 -0.69
C THR A 24 -7.79 3.59 0.08
N THR A 25 -6.73 2.79 0.14
CA THR A 25 -5.51 3.11 0.86
C THR A 25 -4.34 2.81 -0.05
N VAL A 26 -3.39 3.73 -0.10
CA VAL A 26 -2.13 3.52 -0.81
C VAL A 26 -1.11 3.06 0.22
N LEU A 27 -0.50 1.91 -0.01
CA LEU A 27 0.43 1.32 0.94
C LEU A 27 1.85 1.83 0.71
N SER A 28 2.58 2.04 1.80
CA SER A 28 4.02 2.30 1.72
C SER A 28 4.73 1.04 1.25
N PRO A 29 5.81 1.13 0.44
CA PRO A 29 6.65 -0.02 0.11
C PRO A 29 7.28 -0.65 1.36
N PHE A 30 7.32 0.09 2.47
CA PHE A 30 7.86 -0.35 3.76
C PHE A 30 6.77 -0.75 4.76
N ASP A 31 5.50 -0.85 4.35
CA ASP A 31 4.48 -1.46 5.20
C ASP A 31 4.83 -2.94 5.43
N PRO A 32 4.66 -3.50 6.64
CA PRO A 32 4.99 -4.90 6.92
C PRO A 32 4.31 -5.90 5.99
N VAL A 33 3.11 -5.57 5.49
CA VAL A 33 2.36 -6.39 4.53
C VAL A 33 2.99 -6.36 3.13
N VAL A 34 3.62 -5.25 2.75
CA VAL A 34 4.21 -5.04 1.43
C VAL A 34 5.67 -5.50 1.38
N TRP A 35 6.38 -5.34 2.51
CA TRP A 35 7.78 -5.75 2.65
C TRP A 35 7.96 -7.26 2.55
N ASP A 36 7.03 -8.03 3.13
CA ASP A 36 7.03 -9.49 3.04
C ASP A 36 6.32 -9.95 1.76
N ARG A 37 7.12 -10.28 0.73
CA ARG A 37 6.64 -10.67 -0.59
C ARG A 37 5.82 -11.97 -0.55
N ASP A 38 6.27 -12.96 0.21
CA ASP A 38 5.60 -14.25 0.29
C ASP A 38 4.24 -14.10 0.97
N ARG A 39 4.17 -13.25 2.00
CA ARG A 39 2.92 -12.89 2.64
C ARG A 39 1.99 -12.12 1.71
N LEU A 40 2.50 -11.14 0.96
CA LEU A 40 1.68 -10.37 0.03
C LEU A 40 1.12 -11.27 -1.08
N LEU A 41 1.95 -12.15 -1.61
CA LEU A 41 1.56 -13.13 -2.63
C LEU A 41 0.53 -14.12 -2.07
N GLY A 42 0.76 -14.68 -0.88
CA GLY A 42 -0.13 -15.65 -0.26
C GLY A 42 -1.49 -15.07 0.17
N MET A 43 -1.50 -13.83 0.66
CA MET A 43 -2.74 -13.18 1.14
C MET A 43 -3.52 -12.47 0.04
N PHE A 44 -2.84 -11.90 -0.96
CA PHE A 44 -3.47 -11.02 -1.95
C PHE A 44 -3.18 -11.40 -3.41
N GLY A 45 -2.32 -12.38 -3.67
CA GLY A 45 -1.95 -12.80 -5.04
C GLY A 45 -1.11 -11.76 -5.80
N MET A 46 -0.54 -10.76 -5.11
CA MET A 46 0.19 -9.67 -5.75
C MET A 46 1.70 -9.92 -5.65
N ASP A 47 2.36 -10.07 -6.80
CA ASP A 47 3.81 -10.07 -6.87
C ASP A 47 4.35 -8.63 -6.99
N TYR A 48 4.73 -8.06 -5.85
CA TYR A 48 5.19 -6.69 -5.74
C TYR A 48 6.69 -6.61 -5.42
N LYS A 49 7.38 -5.72 -6.14
CA LYS A 49 8.76 -5.32 -5.87
C LYS A 49 8.92 -3.85 -6.19
N ILE A 50 9.50 -3.09 -5.27
CA ILE A 50 9.86 -1.69 -5.55
C ILE A 50 11.07 -1.65 -6.49
N GLU A 51 10.97 -0.83 -7.53
CA GLU A 51 11.97 -0.73 -8.60
C GLU A 51 12.88 0.49 -8.47
N VAL A 52 12.91 1.12 -7.29
CA VAL A 52 13.73 2.31 -6.98
C VAL A 52 15.22 2.05 -7.23
N TYR A 53 15.69 0.83 -6.96
CA TYR A 53 17.07 0.39 -7.18
C TYR A 53 17.31 -0.18 -8.58
N THR A 54 16.26 -0.30 -9.40
CA THR A 54 16.37 -0.84 -10.76
C THR A 54 16.71 0.30 -11.72
N PRO A 55 17.70 0.13 -12.62
CA PRO A 55 17.99 1.10 -13.67
C PRO A 55 16.75 1.41 -14.50
N GLU A 56 16.59 2.66 -14.95
CA GLU A 56 15.36 3.15 -15.59
C GLU A 56 14.85 2.28 -16.73
N HIS A 57 15.75 1.83 -17.61
CA HIS A 57 15.43 0.98 -18.75
C HIS A 57 14.96 -0.45 -18.39
N LYS A 58 15.16 -0.89 -17.14
CA LYS A 58 14.71 -2.21 -16.65
C LYS A 58 13.45 -2.14 -15.78
N ARG A 59 12.92 -0.93 -15.53
CA ARG A 59 11.71 -0.73 -14.71
C ARG A 59 10.47 -1.17 -15.48
N LYS A 60 9.62 -1.97 -14.85
CA LYS A 60 8.32 -2.38 -15.41
C LYS A 60 7.20 -1.46 -14.98
N PHE A 61 7.21 -0.99 -13.73
CA PHE A 61 6.06 -0.34 -13.10
C PHE A 61 6.29 1.11 -12.70
N GLY A 62 7.55 1.53 -12.50
CA GLY A 62 7.86 2.92 -12.14
C GLY A 62 9.05 3.04 -11.22
N TYR A 63 9.34 4.25 -10.75
CA TYR A 63 10.46 4.46 -9.83
C TYR A 63 10.08 4.18 -8.38
N PHE A 64 8.97 4.74 -7.92
CA PHE A 64 8.53 4.65 -6.53
C PHE A 64 7.08 4.16 -6.47
N THR A 65 6.87 2.95 -6.98
CA THR A 65 5.54 2.35 -7.05
C THR A 65 4.97 2.11 -5.66
N LEU A 66 3.71 2.43 -5.45
CA LEU A 66 2.96 2.20 -4.23
C LEU A 66 1.78 1.27 -4.52
N PRO A 67 1.63 0.16 -3.79
CA PRO A 67 0.47 -0.72 -3.93
C PRO A 67 -0.83 -0.03 -3.49
N ILE A 68 -1.94 -0.40 -4.12
CA ILE A 68 -3.27 0.16 -3.86
C ILE A 68 -4.14 -0.93 -3.26
N LEU A 69 -4.58 -0.72 -2.02
CA LEU A 69 -5.54 -1.56 -1.33
C LEU A 69 -6.92 -0.89 -1.39
N HIS A 70 -7.88 -1.53 -2.04
CA HIS A 70 -9.27 -1.08 -2.10
C HIS A 70 -10.16 -2.10 -1.38
N GLY A 71 -10.74 -1.67 -0.25
CA GLY A 71 -11.43 -2.57 0.68
C GLY A 71 -10.50 -3.66 1.19
N THR A 72 -10.68 -4.88 0.71
CA THR A 72 -9.88 -6.07 1.11
C THR A 72 -9.01 -6.62 -0.02
N ARG A 73 -8.92 -5.94 -1.17
CA ARG A 73 -8.22 -6.44 -2.36
C ARG A 73 -7.15 -5.47 -2.83
N MET A 74 -6.02 -6.04 -3.26
CA MET A 74 -4.99 -5.28 -3.98
C MET A 74 -5.51 -5.06 -5.40
N VAL A 75 -5.71 -3.81 -5.78
CA VAL A 75 -6.32 -3.45 -7.07
C VAL A 75 -5.30 -2.94 -8.09
N GLY A 76 -4.08 -2.66 -7.64
CA GLY A 76 -3.05 -2.13 -8.52
C GLY A 76 -1.90 -1.50 -7.77
N ARG A 77 -1.14 -0.71 -8.51
CA ARG A 77 0.00 0.06 -8.05
C ARG A 77 0.07 1.39 -8.80
N LEU A 78 0.46 2.44 -8.11
CA LEU A 78 0.65 3.78 -8.70
C LEU A 78 2.08 4.26 -8.51
N ASP A 79 2.62 5.01 -9.44
CA ASP A 79 3.92 5.68 -9.33
C ASP A 79 3.68 7.18 -9.12
N PRO A 80 3.73 7.67 -7.86
CA PRO A 80 3.45 9.06 -7.58
C PRO A 80 4.72 9.91 -7.57
N LYS A 81 4.58 11.15 -8.01
CA LYS A 81 5.57 12.21 -7.86
C LYS A 81 4.98 13.32 -7.00
N ALA A 82 5.56 13.50 -5.81
CA ALA A 82 5.18 14.57 -4.90
C ALA A 82 5.93 15.87 -5.26
N HIS A 83 5.23 16.84 -5.83
CA HIS A 83 5.68 18.21 -6.02
C HIS A 83 5.43 18.99 -4.72
N ARG A 84 6.34 18.82 -3.76
CA ARG A 84 6.17 19.36 -2.40
C ARG A 84 6.03 20.89 -2.34
N LYS A 85 6.63 21.61 -3.29
CA LYS A 85 6.54 23.08 -3.39
C LYS A 85 5.13 23.53 -3.75
N ASP A 86 4.49 22.80 -4.66
CA ASP A 86 3.17 23.13 -5.19
C ASP A 86 2.03 22.42 -4.43
N GLY A 87 2.37 21.53 -3.49
CA GLY A 87 1.40 20.71 -2.76
C GLY A 87 0.68 19.68 -3.64
N VAL A 88 1.24 19.35 -4.81
CA VAL A 88 0.63 18.47 -5.81
C VAL A 88 1.23 17.07 -5.73
N LEU A 89 0.38 16.04 -5.79
CA LEU A 89 0.79 14.65 -6.00
C LEU A 89 0.38 14.23 -7.40
N GLU A 90 1.35 14.18 -8.31
CA GLU A 90 1.14 13.73 -9.69
C GLU A 90 1.22 12.19 -9.75
N ILE A 91 0.28 11.53 -10.40
CA ILE A 91 0.35 10.09 -10.65
C ILE A 91 0.93 9.89 -12.05
N ARG A 92 2.21 9.50 -12.14
CA ARG A 92 2.89 9.32 -13.43
C ARG A 92 2.47 8.04 -14.13
N ARG A 93 2.22 6.98 -13.35
CA ARG A 93 1.76 5.68 -13.85
C ARG A 93 0.74 5.09 -12.91
N LEU A 94 -0.28 4.46 -13.46
CA LEU A 94 -1.27 3.68 -12.73
C LEU A 94 -1.40 2.32 -13.41
N HIS A 95 -1.05 1.26 -12.70
CA HIS A 95 -1.13 -0.11 -13.17
C HIS A 95 -2.18 -0.84 -12.35
N LEU A 96 -3.24 -1.33 -12.99
CA LEU A 96 -4.26 -2.15 -12.34
C LEU A 96 -3.90 -3.63 -12.46
N GLU A 97 -4.25 -4.41 -11.44
CA GLU A 97 -4.06 -5.86 -11.50
C GLU A 97 -5.06 -6.50 -12.49
N PRO A 98 -4.69 -7.64 -13.12
CA PRO A 98 -5.58 -8.34 -14.03
C PRO A 98 -6.94 -8.66 -13.39
N GLY A 99 -8.03 -8.38 -14.11
CA GLY A 99 -9.40 -8.64 -13.64
C GLY A 99 -10.00 -7.55 -12.74
N VAL A 100 -9.28 -6.46 -12.48
CA VAL A 100 -9.83 -5.28 -11.79
C VAL A 100 -10.66 -4.44 -12.75
N LYS A 101 -11.96 -4.34 -12.48
CA LYS A 101 -12.87 -3.45 -13.22
C LYS A 101 -12.81 -2.04 -12.65
N VAL A 102 -12.60 -1.04 -13.51
CA VAL A 102 -12.71 0.36 -13.13
C VAL A 102 -14.17 0.68 -12.86
N THR A 103 -14.50 0.89 -11.59
CA THR A 103 -15.84 1.29 -11.15
C THR A 103 -15.79 2.69 -10.57
N ASN A 104 -16.91 3.41 -10.57
CA ASN A 104 -16.98 4.74 -9.95
C ASN A 104 -16.52 4.72 -8.48
N LYS A 105 -16.80 3.63 -7.75
CA LYS A 105 -16.31 3.45 -6.37
C LYS A 105 -14.79 3.41 -6.28
N LEU A 106 -14.13 2.74 -7.22
CA LEU A 106 -12.66 2.71 -7.29
C LEU A 106 -12.10 4.09 -7.61
N VAL A 107 -12.71 4.80 -8.56
CA VAL A 107 -12.27 6.16 -8.95
C VAL A 107 -12.42 7.15 -7.79
N THR A 108 -13.60 7.22 -7.17
CA THR A 108 -13.85 8.04 -5.97
C THR A 108 -12.94 7.64 -4.81
N GLY A 109 -12.69 6.34 -4.67
CA GLY A 109 -11.77 5.78 -3.70
C GLY A 109 -10.35 6.29 -3.91
N LEU A 110 -9.83 6.22 -5.13
CA LEU A 110 -8.49 6.69 -5.49
C LEU A 110 -8.33 8.20 -5.28
N SER A 111 -9.35 9.00 -5.62
CA SER A 111 -9.31 10.46 -5.40
C SER A 111 -9.29 10.85 -3.92
N THR A 112 -9.75 9.96 -3.03
CA THR A 112 -9.77 10.19 -1.58
C THR A 112 -8.73 9.35 -0.83
N ALA A 113 -7.89 8.63 -1.57
CA ALA A 113 -7.00 7.63 -0.98
C ALA A 113 -5.96 8.28 -0.07
N ARG A 114 -5.72 7.63 1.07
CA ARG A 114 -4.71 8.07 2.04
C ARG A 114 -3.52 7.11 1.98
N CYS A 115 -2.31 7.66 2.04
CA CYS A 115 -1.12 6.84 2.16
C CYS A 115 -1.00 6.33 3.61
N THR A 116 -0.78 5.03 3.82
CA THR A 116 -0.41 4.48 5.13
C THR A 116 1.06 4.79 5.37
N THR A 117 1.33 5.94 5.97
CA THR A 117 2.62 6.15 6.62
C THR A 117 2.59 5.32 7.89
N SER A 118 3.40 4.25 7.98
CA SER A 118 3.58 3.44 9.20
C SER A 118 4.07 4.26 10.41
N HIS A 119 4.40 5.54 10.21
CA HIS A 119 4.53 6.54 11.27
C HIS A 119 3.16 6.98 11.80
N SER A 120 2.53 6.14 12.61
CA SER A 120 1.38 6.51 13.45
C SER A 120 1.74 7.53 14.56
N GLY A 121 2.85 8.27 14.46
CA GLY A 121 3.42 9.03 15.57
C GLY A 121 4.12 10.35 15.25
N MET A 122 4.18 10.81 14.00
CA MET A 122 4.96 12.02 13.66
C MET A 122 4.25 12.97 12.70
N ALA A 123 3.00 13.33 13.01
CA ALA A 123 2.25 14.34 12.25
C ALA A 123 1.51 15.37 13.13
N ARG A 124 1.89 15.53 14.40
CA ARG A 124 1.45 16.65 15.26
C ARG A 124 2.54 17.04 16.27
N ARG A 125 3.58 17.73 15.82
CA ARG A 125 4.32 18.69 16.65
C ARG A 125 4.63 19.88 15.74
N ARG A 126 3.74 20.88 15.81
CA ARG A 126 4.16 22.28 15.69
C ARG A 126 4.50 22.75 17.09
#